data_AF-A0A225DS25-F1
#
_entry.id   AF-A0A225DS25-F1
#
_cell.length_a   1.000
_cell.length_b   1.000
_cell.length_c   1.000
_cell.angle_alpha   90.00
_cell.angle_beta   90.00
_cell.angle_gamma   90.00
#
_symmetry.space_group_name_H-M   'P 1'
#
loop_
_entity.id
_entity.type
_entity.pdbx_description
1 polymer ?
#
loop_
_entity_poly.entity_id
_entity_poly.type
_entity_poly.pdbx_seq_one_letter_code
_entity_poly.pdbx_strand_id
1 'polypeptide(L)'
;MVHYLTGGSKHDPKEYYGKRITSAEFADNRLLIGFEGGVRIAIFDDGQSCCESRYMTTADDVTWLVGKTLKAIAAKEGPEVEGECGDSHEQVFLEIETPDGSITFANHNEHNGYYGGFGLTIEEVEREVA
;
A
#
# COMPACT_ATOMS: atom_id res chain seq x y z
N MET A 1 1.23 1.58 -16.14
CA MET A 1 2.57 2.11 -15.76
C MET A 1 2.86 1.58 -14.38
N VAL A 2 3.98 0.88 -14.19
CA VAL A 2 4.31 0.22 -12.92
C VAL A 2 5.37 1.05 -12.20
N HIS A 3 5.02 1.62 -11.04
CA HIS A 3 5.97 2.24 -10.13
C HIS A 3 5.69 1.77 -8.71
N TYR A 4 6.70 1.19 -8.07
CA TYR A 4 6.59 0.66 -6.71
C TYR A 4 7.49 1.45 -5.78
N LEU A 5 6.92 2.25 -4.86
CA LEU A 5 7.52 2.83 -3.63
C LEU A 5 8.83 3.65 -3.75
N THR A 6 9.69 3.35 -4.72
CA THR A 6 10.95 3.97 -5.11
C THR A 6 10.94 4.03 -6.65
N GLY A 7 10.46 5.14 -7.21
CA GLY A 7 10.31 5.31 -8.67
C GLY A 7 9.06 6.08 -9.13
N GLY A 8 8.31 6.65 -8.19
CA GLY A 8 7.06 7.38 -8.44
C GLY A 8 6.33 7.80 -7.16
N SER A 9 6.69 7.18 -6.02
CA SER A 9 6.25 7.60 -4.68
C SER A 9 6.78 8.99 -4.32
N LYS A 10 5.97 9.77 -3.58
CA LYS A 10 6.37 11.10 -3.07
C LYS A 10 7.48 10.99 -2.01
N HIS A 11 7.53 9.88 -1.28
CA HIS A 11 8.51 9.61 -0.21
C HIS A 11 9.18 8.24 -0.35
N ASP A 12 10.44 8.13 0.06
CA ASP A 12 11.14 6.84 0.14
C ASP A 12 10.73 6.11 1.45
N PRO A 13 10.30 4.84 1.38
CA PRO A 13 9.90 4.09 2.58
C PRO A 13 10.99 4.03 3.66
N LYS A 14 12.27 4.07 3.29
CA LYS A 14 13.39 4.02 4.23
C LYS A 14 13.42 5.19 5.21
N GLU A 15 12.79 6.31 4.87
CA GLU A 15 12.66 7.48 5.75
C GLU A 15 11.93 7.15 7.07
N TYR A 16 11.11 6.09 7.06
CA TYR A 16 10.28 5.69 8.19
C TYR A 16 10.81 4.46 8.95
N TYR A 17 11.87 3.82 8.46
CA TYR A 17 12.40 2.60 9.06
C TYR A 17 13.01 2.88 10.44
N GLY A 18 12.83 1.93 11.36
CA GLY A 18 13.25 2.04 12.75
C GLY A 18 12.33 2.91 13.62
N LYS A 19 11.34 3.59 13.04
CA LYS A 19 10.35 4.36 13.81
C LYS A 19 9.31 3.42 14.44
N ARG A 20 8.86 3.79 15.63
CA ARG A 20 7.79 3.07 16.33
C ARG A 20 6.42 3.51 15.81
N ILE A 21 5.56 2.54 15.52
CA ILE A 21 4.19 2.76 15.06
C ILE A 21 3.30 3.05 16.28
N THR A 22 2.54 4.13 16.22
CA THR A 22 1.65 4.59 17.30
C THR A 22 0.17 4.49 16.93
N SER A 23 -0.16 4.47 15.64
CA SER A 23 -1.50 4.18 15.13
C SER A 23 -1.41 3.47 13.78
N ALA A 24 -2.37 2.60 13.48
CA ALA A 24 -2.48 1.94 12.20
C ALA A 24 -3.98 1.74 11.88
N GLU A 25 -4.42 2.24 10.73
CA GLU A 25 -5.81 2.23 10.30
C GLU A 25 -5.88 1.91 8.80
N PHE A 26 -6.85 1.10 8.39
CA PHE A 26 -7.10 0.81 6.98
C PHE A 26 -8.53 1.17 6.63
N ALA A 27 -8.69 2.15 5.74
CA ALA A 27 -9.97 2.64 5.28
C ALA A 27 -9.81 3.24 3.88
N ASP A 28 -10.88 3.23 3.07
CA ASP A 28 -10.94 3.89 1.76
C ASP A 28 -9.78 3.54 0.81
N ASN A 29 -9.36 2.27 0.79
CA ASN A 29 -8.20 1.78 0.03
C ASN A 29 -6.87 2.48 0.39
N ARG A 30 -6.70 2.87 1.65
CA ARG A 30 -5.48 3.49 2.16
C ARG A 30 -5.09 2.88 3.49
N LEU A 31 -3.80 2.55 3.62
CA LEU A 31 -3.20 2.22 4.91
C LEU A 31 -2.62 3.49 5.54
N LEU A 32 -3.17 3.91 6.67
CA LEU A 32 -2.68 5.02 7.47
C LEU A 32 -1.82 4.50 8.61
N ILE A 33 -0.57 4.98 8.70
CA ILE A 33 0.36 4.64 9.77
C ILE A 33 0.82 5.93 10.45
N GLY A 34 0.63 5.99 11.77
CA GLY A 34 1.21 7.04 12.61
C GLY A 34 2.47 6.54 13.29
N PHE A 35 3.47 7.41 13.38
CA PHE A 35 4.74 7.13 14.02
C PHE A 35 4.94 7.98 15.29
N GLU A 36 5.83 7.52 16.15
CA GLU A 36 6.39 8.33 17.22
C GLU A 36 7.08 9.58 16.64
N GLY A 37 6.86 10.74 17.27
CA GLY A 37 7.26 12.04 16.73
C GLY A 37 6.17 12.74 15.89
N GLY A 38 5.01 12.11 15.69
CA GLY A 38 3.81 12.76 15.15
C GLY A 38 3.65 12.71 13.63
N VAL A 39 4.64 12.17 12.91
CA VAL A 39 4.55 11.92 11.47
C VAL A 39 3.48 10.85 11.19
N ARG A 40 2.67 11.08 10.15
CA ARG A 40 1.67 10.12 9.66
C ARG A 40 1.83 9.96 8.17
N ILE A 41 1.72 8.73 7.68
CA ILE A 41 1.77 8.41 6.25
C ILE A 41 0.52 7.67 5.83
N ALA A 42 0.12 7.89 4.58
CA ALA A 42 -0.82 7.06 3.85
C ALA A 42 -0.07 6.27 2.77
N ILE A 43 -0.37 4.97 2.65
CA ILE A 43 0.14 4.10 1.59
C ILE A 43 -1.05 3.59 0.79
N PHE A 44 -1.02 3.79 -0.53
CA PHE A 44 -2.12 3.46 -1.44
C PHE A 44 -1.66 3.35 -2.90
N ASP A 45 -2.54 2.83 -3.76
CA ASP A 45 -2.37 2.85 -5.22
C ASP A 45 -2.91 4.15 -5.81
N ASP A 46 -2.02 4.96 -6.40
CA ASP A 46 -2.32 6.24 -7.08
C ASP A 46 -2.29 6.09 -8.61
N GLY A 47 -2.46 4.87 -9.12
CA GLY A 47 -2.62 4.63 -10.55
C GLY A 47 -3.82 5.38 -11.14
N GLN A 48 -3.69 5.83 -12.40
CA GLN A 48 -4.83 6.38 -13.16
C GLN A 48 -5.97 5.35 -13.23
N SER A 49 -7.23 5.75 -13.38
CA SER A 49 -8.38 4.80 -13.34
C SER A 49 -9.28 4.87 -14.57
N CYS A 50 -8.72 5.00 -15.76
CA CYS A 50 -9.53 5.00 -16.99
C CYS A 50 -9.76 3.56 -17.47
N CYS A 51 -10.98 3.03 -17.28
CA CYS A 51 -11.36 1.65 -17.56
C CYS A 51 -10.72 0.60 -16.65
N GLU A 52 -10.40 0.98 -15.41
CA GLU A 52 -9.76 0.14 -14.41
C GLU A 52 -10.54 0.19 -13.09
N SER A 53 -10.66 -0.94 -12.40
CA SER A 53 -11.20 -1.03 -11.04
C SER A 53 -10.06 -1.37 -10.08
N ARG A 54 -9.67 -0.39 -9.26
CA ARG A 54 -8.53 -0.46 -8.34
C ARG A 54 -9.00 -0.46 -6.89
N TYR A 55 -8.54 -1.43 -6.10
CA TYR A 55 -8.92 -1.54 -4.68
C TYR A 55 -7.88 -2.31 -3.86
N MET A 56 -7.92 -2.11 -2.54
CA MET A 56 -7.04 -2.78 -1.59
C MET A 56 -7.84 -3.68 -0.67
N THR A 57 -7.29 -4.85 -0.34
CA THR A 57 -7.85 -5.76 0.65
C THR A 57 -6.77 -6.27 1.59
N THR A 58 -7.15 -6.69 2.79
CA THR A 58 -6.29 -7.45 3.69
C THR A 58 -7.14 -8.38 4.54
N ALA A 59 -6.58 -9.53 4.90
CA ALA A 59 -7.16 -10.44 5.89
C ALA A 59 -6.53 -10.25 7.28
N ASP A 60 -5.46 -9.44 7.37
CA ASP A 60 -4.71 -9.24 8.60
C ASP A 60 -5.36 -8.17 9.49
N ASP A 61 -5.16 -8.31 10.80
CA ASP A 61 -5.53 -7.27 11.77
C ASP A 61 -4.49 -6.13 11.74
N VAL A 62 -4.86 -5.02 11.12
CA VAL A 62 -4.01 -3.83 10.98
C VAL A 62 -3.59 -3.26 12.33
N THR A 63 -4.40 -3.42 13.38
CA THR A 63 -4.10 -2.91 14.72
C THR A 63 -2.91 -3.62 15.38
N TRP A 64 -2.54 -4.80 14.89
CA TRP A 64 -1.36 -5.55 15.35
C TRP A 64 -0.03 -4.78 15.17
N LEU A 65 0.01 -3.85 14.21
CA LEU A 65 1.18 -2.99 13.99
C LEU A 65 1.40 -1.98 15.13
N VAL A 66 0.38 -1.64 15.91
CA VAL A 66 0.48 -0.61 16.94
C VAL A 66 1.48 -1.03 18.02
N GLY A 67 2.44 -0.15 18.30
CA GLY A 67 3.51 -0.37 19.25
C GLY A 67 4.73 -1.11 18.69
N LYS A 68 4.67 -1.64 17.45
CA LYS A 68 5.79 -2.28 16.76
C LYS A 68 6.75 -1.27 16.14
N THR A 69 7.93 -1.74 15.75
CA THR A 69 8.90 -0.94 15.00
C THR A 69 8.83 -1.29 13.52
N LEU A 70 8.71 -0.30 12.67
CA LEU A 70 8.72 -0.51 11.23
C LEU A 70 10.12 -0.93 10.78
N LYS A 71 10.22 -2.08 10.14
CA LYS A 71 11.47 -2.62 9.58
C LYS A 71 11.57 -2.37 8.08
N ALA A 72 10.49 -2.63 7.35
CA ALA A 72 10.44 -2.43 5.90
C ALA A 72 9.00 -2.22 5.40
N ILE A 73 8.88 -1.56 4.25
CA ILE A 73 7.66 -1.50 3.43
C ILE A 73 8.06 -2.04 2.06
N ALA A 74 7.45 -3.13 1.61
CA ALA A 74 7.85 -3.83 0.39
C ALA A 74 6.65 -4.09 -0.52
N ALA A 75 6.82 -3.87 -1.81
CA ALA A 75 5.91 -4.35 -2.83
C ALA A 75 6.44 -5.68 -3.39
N LYS A 76 5.57 -6.67 -3.54
CA LYS A 76 5.88 -7.98 -4.12
C LYS A 76 4.85 -8.32 -5.19
N GLU A 77 5.30 -8.91 -6.29
CA GLU A 77 4.42 -9.35 -7.36
C GLU A 77 3.40 -10.37 -6.84
N GLY A 78 2.14 -10.18 -7.22
CA GLY A 78 1.05 -11.11 -6.99
C GLY A 78 0.67 -11.86 -8.27
N PRO A 79 -0.35 -12.72 -8.19
CA PRO A 79 -0.86 -13.41 -9.37
C PRO A 79 -1.55 -12.44 -10.34
N GLU A 80 -1.48 -12.77 -11.62
CA GLU A 80 -2.28 -12.15 -12.68
C GLU A 80 -3.23 -13.22 -13.24
N VAL A 81 -4.49 -12.84 -13.45
CA VAL A 81 -5.52 -13.72 -14.00
C VAL A 81 -6.13 -13.05 -15.21
N GLU A 82 -5.96 -13.66 -16.39
CA GLU A 82 -6.66 -13.25 -17.60
C GLU A 82 -8.11 -13.75 -17.56
N GLY A 83 -9.05 -12.84 -17.82
CA GLY A 83 -10.47 -13.09 -17.99
C GLY A 83 -10.88 -13.37 -19.44
N GLU A 84 -12.18 -13.54 -19.67
CA GLU A 84 -12.71 -13.69 -21.02
C GLU A 84 -12.56 -12.39 -21.83
N CYS A 85 -12.37 -12.50 -23.14
CA CYS A 85 -12.29 -11.34 -24.06
C CYS A 85 -11.15 -10.32 -23.81
N GLY A 86 -10.09 -10.71 -23.09
CA GLY A 86 -8.90 -9.87 -22.88
C GLY A 86 -8.95 -9.00 -21.62
N ASP A 87 -9.95 -9.20 -20.76
CA ASP A 87 -9.93 -8.66 -19.40
C ASP A 87 -8.75 -9.28 -18.61
N SER A 88 -8.19 -8.54 -17.66
CA SER A 88 -7.13 -9.01 -16.76
C SER A 88 -7.37 -8.51 -15.35
N HIS A 89 -6.97 -9.33 -14.39
CA HIS A 89 -6.94 -9.02 -12.96
C HIS A 89 -5.52 -9.19 -12.46
N GLU A 90 -4.83 -8.07 -12.29
CA GLU A 90 -3.49 -8.03 -11.73
C GLU A 90 -3.54 -7.85 -10.21
N GLN A 91 -2.56 -8.40 -9.51
CA GLN A 91 -2.36 -8.19 -8.08
C GLN A 91 -0.91 -7.83 -7.74
N VAL A 92 -0.74 -6.92 -6.79
CA VAL A 92 0.54 -6.70 -6.12
C VAL A 92 0.34 -6.69 -4.61
N PHE A 93 1.23 -7.37 -3.89
CA PHE A 93 1.20 -7.41 -2.44
C PHE A 93 2.02 -6.27 -1.86
N LEU A 94 1.46 -5.57 -0.88
CA LEU A 94 2.14 -4.61 -0.02
C LEU A 94 2.36 -5.27 1.33
N GLU A 95 3.63 -5.47 1.72
CA GLU A 95 4.00 -5.99 3.03
C GLU A 95 4.56 -4.90 3.93
N ILE A 96 4.03 -4.85 5.16
CA ILE A 96 4.55 -4.00 6.24
C ILE A 96 5.29 -4.91 7.22
N GLU A 97 6.61 -4.86 7.17
CA GLU A 97 7.46 -5.71 7.99
C GLU A 97 7.81 -5.06 9.33
N THR A 98 7.78 -5.87 10.37
CA THR A 98 8.32 -5.58 11.70
C THR A 98 9.32 -6.69 12.07
N PRO A 99 10.12 -6.54 13.13
CA PRO A 99 10.96 -7.64 13.62
C PRO A 99 10.18 -8.90 14.02
N ASP A 100 8.90 -8.75 14.40
CA ASP A 100 8.07 -9.83 14.93
C ASP A 100 7.20 -10.52 13.87
N GLY A 101 7.26 -10.08 12.61
CA GLY A 101 6.42 -10.55 11.52
C GLY A 101 5.96 -9.41 10.61
N SER A 102 5.06 -9.73 9.67
CA SER A 102 4.51 -8.77 8.72
C SER A 102 2.99 -8.90 8.63
N ILE A 103 2.36 -7.82 8.17
CA ILE A 103 1.01 -7.86 7.62
C ILE A 103 1.07 -7.58 6.11
N THR A 104 0.08 -8.09 5.38
CA THR A 104 0.04 -8.05 3.92
C THR A 104 -1.27 -7.47 3.43
N PHE A 105 -1.19 -6.59 2.44
CA PHE A 105 -2.34 -6.07 1.69
C PHE A 105 -2.23 -6.57 0.25
N ALA A 106 -3.34 -7.02 -0.32
CA ALA A 106 -3.47 -7.25 -1.75
C ALA A 106 -4.01 -5.99 -2.41
N ASN A 107 -3.29 -5.46 -3.39
CA ASN A 107 -3.76 -4.39 -4.26
C ASN A 107 -4.23 -5.06 -5.55
N HIS A 108 -5.42 -4.71 -6.00
CA HIS A 108 -6.09 -5.30 -7.14
C HIS A 108 -6.23 -4.25 -8.23
N ASN A 109 -5.98 -4.64 -9.48
CA ASN A 109 -6.32 -3.85 -10.66
C ASN A 109 -7.04 -4.75 -11.67
N GLU A 110 -8.34 -4.53 -11.85
CA GLU A 110 -9.14 -5.22 -12.86
C GLU A 110 -9.34 -4.29 -14.06
N HIS A 111 -8.97 -4.75 -15.25
CA HIS A 111 -8.91 -3.91 -16.46
C HIS A 111 -9.13 -4.71 -17.75
N ASN A 112 -9.33 -4.03 -18.87
CA ASN A 112 -9.64 -4.64 -20.17
C ASN A 112 -8.39 -5.07 -21.00
N GLY A 113 -7.26 -5.30 -20.33
CA GLY A 113 -5.99 -5.71 -20.95
C GLY A 113 -5.17 -4.61 -21.67
N TYR A 114 -5.68 -3.38 -21.85
CA TYR A 114 -4.94 -2.30 -22.54
C TYR A 114 -4.13 -1.39 -21.60
N TYR A 115 -4.57 -1.26 -20.35
CA TYR A 115 -3.96 -0.44 -19.31
C TYR A 115 -3.85 -1.30 -18.05
N GLY A 116 -2.67 -1.30 -17.42
CA GLY A 116 -2.39 -2.14 -16.26
C GLY A 116 -1.24 -1.59 -15.41
N GLY A 117 -0.92 -2.32 -14.36
CA GLY A 117 0.10 -1.99 -13.37
C GLY A 117 -0.40 -1.13 -12.22
N PHE A 118 0.51 -0.91 -11.26
CA PHE A 118 0.24 -0.23 -10.00
C PHE A 118 1.13 1.00 -9.81
N GLY A 119 0.58 2.01 -9.13
CA GLY A 119 1.28 3.21 -8.66
C GLY A 119 1.32 3.25 -7.14
N LEU A 120 2.01 2.31 -6.50
CA LEU A 120 2.11 2.28 -5.04
C LEU A 120 2.95 3.47 -4.54
N THR A 121 2.31 4.33 -3.75
CA THR A 121 2.89 5.59 -3.27
C THR A 121 2.76 5.72 -1.76
N ILE A 122 3.63 6.57 -1.20
CA ILE A 122 3.60 7.01 0.19
C ILE A 122 3.40 8.53 0.20
N GLU A 123 2.47 9.01 1.01
CA GLU A 123 2.20 10.43 1.22
C GLU A 123 2.18 10.74 2.71
N GLU A 124 2.90 11.78 3.14
CA GLU A 124 2.74 12.32 4.49
C GLU A 124 1.41 13.08 4.59
N VAL A 125 0.62 12.73 5.60
CA VAL A 125 -0.68 13.37 5.85
C VAL A 125 -0.60 14.24 7.08
N GLU A 126 -1.01 15.51 6.94
CA GLU A 126 -1.14 16.39 8.09
C GLU A 126 -2.25 15.87 9.00
N ARG A 127 -2.06 16.05 10.31
CA ARG A 127 -3.11 15.75 11.28
C ARG A 127 -4.25 16.73 11.01
N GLU A 128 -5.44 16.25 10.64
CA GLU A 128 -6.63 17.09 10.80
C GLU A 128 -6.69 17.49 12.27
N VAL A 129 -6.47 18.77 12.52
CA VAL A 129 -6.68 19.37 13.83
C VAL A 129 -8.18 19.38 14.02
N ALA A 130 -8.68 18.39 14.76
CA ALA A 130 -10.05 18.40 15.27
C ALA A 130 -10.30 19.63 16.14
#